data_AF-A0A376YGC9-F1
#
_entry.id   AF-A0A376YGC9-F1
#
_cell.length_a   1.000
_cell.length_b   1.000
_cell.length_c   1.000
_cell.angle_alpha   90.00
_cell.angle_beta   90.00
_cell.angle_gamma   90.00
#
_symmetry.space_group_name_H-M   'P 1'
#
loop_
_entity.id
_entity.type
_entity.pdbx_description
1 polymer ?
#
loop_
_entity_poly.entity_id
_entity_poly.type
_entity_poly.pdbx_seq_one_letter_code
_entity_poly.pdbx_strand_id
1 'polypeptide(L)'
;MSMVETAPSKIQVRNLNFYYGKFHALKNINLDIAKNQVTAFIGPSGCGKSTLLRTFNKMFELYPEQRAEGEILLDGDNILTNSQDIALLRAKVGMVFQKPTPFPMSIYDNIAFGVRLFEKLSRATWTSACSGH
;
A
#
# COMPACT_ATOMS: atom_id res chain seq x y z
N MET A 1 1.10 0.14 37.01
CA MET A 1 1.33 -0.57 35.74
C MET A 1 0.43 0.09 34.69
N SER A 2 0.83 1.24 34.16
CA SER A 2 0.04 1.96 33.15
C SER A 2 0.17 1.24 31.82
N MET A 3 -0.93 0.65 31.35
CA MET A 3 -1.06 0.19 29.97
C MET A 3 -0.89 1.42 29.07
N VAL A 4 0.23 1.51 28.35
CA VAL A 4 0.39 2.48 27.27
C VAL A 4 -0.58 2.04 26.19
N GLU A 5 -1.71 2.73 26.08
CA GLU A 5 -2.71 2.49 25.06
C GLU A 5 -2.07 2.83 23.70
N THR A 6 -1.52 1.80 23.07
CA THR A 6 -0.80 1.95 21.81
C THR A 6 -1.87 2.19 20.76
N ALA A 7 -1.81 3.34 20.09
CA ALA A 7 -2.80 3.71 19.08
C ALA A 7 -3.01 2.54 18.09
N PRO A 8 -4.26 2.26 17.67
CA PRO A 8 -4.56 1.09 16.86
C PRO A 8 -3.72 1.10 15.58
N SER A 9 -2.98 0.02 15.32
CA SER A 9 -2.13 -0.11 14.14
C SER A 9 -2.99 -0.21 12.87
N LYS A 10 -2.75 0.69 11.92
CA LYS A 10 -3.38 0.68 10.59
C LYS A 10 -2.71 -0.35 9.68
N ILE A 11 -1.39 -0.44 9.75
CA ILE A 11 -0.59 -1.43 9.03
C ILE A 11 0.29 -2.16 10.03
N GLN A 12 0.30 -3.49 9.95
CA GLN A 12 1.22 -4.33 10.72
C GLN A 12 2.01 -5.19 9.75
N VAL A 13 3.32 -5.25 9.93
CA VAL A 13 4.21 -6.10 9.13
C VAL A 13 4.82 -7.13 10.07
N ARG A 14 4.73 -8.40 9.71
CA ARG A 14 5.26 -9.51 10.50
C ARG A 14 6.12 -10.41 9.62
N ASN A 15 7.38 -10.57 10.02
CA ASN A 15 8.37 -11.44 9.39
C ASN A 15 8.47 -11.24 7.86
N LEU A 16 8.36 -9.99 7.40
CA LEU A 16 8.34 -9.69 5.96
C LEU A 16 9.73 -9.88 5.35
N ASN A 17 9.78 -10.71 4.33
CA ASN A 17 10.94 -10.90 3.47
C ASN A 17 10.59 -10.52 2.04
N PHE A 18 11.50 -9.86 1.32
CA PHE A 18 11.27 -9.41 -0.05
C PHE A 18 12.46 -9.66 -0.95
N TYR A 19 12.18 -10.15 -2.16
CA TYR A 19 13.20 -10.58 -3.11
C TYR A 19 12.98 -9.95 -4.48
N TYR A 20 14.07 -9.46 -5.08
CA TYR A 20 14.17 -9.17 -6.51
C TYR A 20 14.89 -10.34 -7.18
N GLY A 21 14.14 -11.31 -7.70
CA GLY A 21 14.70 -12.57 -8.19
C GLY A 21 15.48 -13.28 -7.08
N LYS A 22 16.78 -13.45 -7.28
CA LYS A 22 17.69 -14.08 -6.30
C LYS A 22 18.17 -13.12 -5.20
N PHE A 23 17.97 -11.82 -5.35
CA PHE A 23 18.46 -10.82 -4.41
C PHE A 23 17.49 -10.58 -3.25
N HIS A 24 17.89 -10.89 -2.03
CA HIS A 24 17.10 -10.72 -0.81
C HIS A 24 17.23 -9.29 -0.25
N ALA A 25 16.28 -8.41 -0.60
CA ALA A 25 16.35 -6.98 -0.37
C ALA A 25 15.80 -6.52 0.98
N LEU A 26 14.71 -7.12 1.46
CA LEU A 26 14.17 -6.89 2.80
C LEU A 26 14.24 -8.19 3.58
N LYS A 27 14.82 -8.16 4.78
CA LYS A 27 15.08 -9.35 5.60
C LYS A 27 14.38 -9.22 6.93
N ASN A 28 13.42 -10.11 7.20
CA ASN A 28 12.69 -10.24 8.47
C ASN A 28 12.19 -8.91 9.06
N ILE A 29 11.51 -8.10 8.25
CA ILE A 29 11.00 -6.80 8.68
C ILE A 29 9.76 -6.99 9.57
N ASN A 30 9.77 -6.32 10.72
CA ASN A 30 8.67 -6.28 11.68
C ASN A 30 8.44 -4.82 12.09
N LEU A 31 7.23 -4.31 11.86
CA LEU A 31 6.88 -2.92 12.19
C LEU A 31 5.37 -2.75 12.34
N ASP A 32 4.97 -1.73 13.09
CA ASP A 32 3.60 -1.26 13.22
C ASP A 32 3.51 0.22 12.85
N ILE A 33 2.55 0.54 11.99
CA ILE A 33 2.21 1.92 11.62
C ILE A 33 0.86 2.23 12.25
N ALA A 34 0.86 3.16 13.20
CA ALA A 34 -0.33 3.60 13.89
C ALA A 34 -1.30 4.32 12.94
N LYS A 35 -2.60 4.14 13.19
CA LYS A 35 -3.66 4.85 12.46
C LYS A 35 -3.58 6.36 12.73
N ASN A 36 -3.76 7.14 11.67
CA ASN A 36 -3.78 8.62 11.69
C ASN A 36 -2.49 9.24 12.24
N GLN A 37 -1.35 8.55 12.13
CA GLN A 37 -0.06 9.08 12.51
C GLN A 37 0.87 9.20 11.30
N VAL A 38 1.69 10.25 11.31
CA VAL A 38 2.76 10.42 10.33
C VAL A 38 3.96 9.59 10.77
N THR A 39 4.32 8.59 9.97
CA THR A 39 5.48 7.73 10.23
C THR A 39 6.58 8.03 9.21
N ALA A 40 7.78 8.37 9.69
CA ALA A 40 8.94 8.61 8.84
C ALA A 40 9.93 7.44 8.89
N PHE A 41 10.35 6.95 7.71
CA PHE A 41 11.39 5.95 7.59
C PHE A 41 12.73 6.62 7.22
N ILE A 42 13.71 6.54 8.12
CA ILE A 42 15.03 7.16 7.94
C ILE A 42 16.09 6.06 7.88
N GLY A 43 17.05 6.20 6.96
CA GLY A 43 18.17 5.28 6.82
C GLY A 43 19.04 5.60 5.59
N PRO A 44 20.22 4.97 5.45
CA PRO A 44 21.14 5.23 4.35
C PRO A 44 20.54 4.90 2.98
N SER A 45 21.13 5.42 1.90
CA SER A 45 20.72 5.06 0.54
C SER A 45 20.83 3.55 0.34
N GLY A 46 19.87 2.95 -0.37
CA GLY A 46 19.87 1.50 -0.65
C GLY A 46 19.39 0.60 0.49
N CYS A 47 19.07 1.11 1.67
CA CYS A 47 18.64 0.27 2.81
C CYS A 47 17.21 -0.32 2.69
N GLY A 48 16.57 -0.24 1.53
CA GLY A 48 15.28 -0.89 1.27
C GLY A 48 14.02 -0.10 1.61
N LYS A 49 14.09 1.16 2.06
CA LYS A 49 12.90 2.00 2.38
C LYS A 49 11.86 2.02 1.25
N SER A 50 12.30 2.34 0.03
CA SER A 50 11.40 2.38 -1.13
C SER A 50 10.84 1.02 -1.49
N THR A 51 11.61 -0.05 -1.28
CA THR A 51 11.14 -1.44 -1.46
C THR A 51 10.03 -1.76 -0.46
N LEU A 52 10.21 -1.40 0.82
CA LEU A 52 9.19 -1.59 1.85
C LEU A 52 7.89 -0.85 1.51
N LEU A 53 7.97 0.42 1.11
CA LEU A 53 6.78 1.19 0.72
C LEU A 53 6.04 0.56 -0.47
N ARG A 54 6.76 -0.02 -1.45
CA ARG A 54 6.16 -0.74 -2.59
C ARG A 54 5.46 -2.05 -2.19
N THR A 55 5.79 -2.64 -1.05
CA THR A 55 5.08 -3.84 -0.58
C THR A 55 3.68 -3.52 -0.06
N PHE A 56 3.44 -2.32 0.47
CA PHE A 56 2.13 -1.95 1.04
C PHE A 56 1.01 -1.79 0.00
N ASN A 57 1.35 -1.50 -1.25
CA ASN A 57 0.38 -1.39 -2.35
C ASN A 57 0.51 -2.51 -3.40
N LYS A 58 1.29 -3.56 -3.08
CA LYS A 58 1.57 -4.72 -3.93
C LYS A 58 2.03 -4.36 -5.35
N MET A 59 2.75 -3.25 -5.53
CA MET A 59 3.24 -2.88 -6.87
C MET A 59 4.28 -3.84 -7.43
N PHE A 60 4.91 -4.66 -6.58
CA PHE A 60 5.87 -5.68 -7.01
C PHE A 60 5.24 -6.79 -7.85
N GLU A 61 3.94 -7.09 -7.70
CA GLU A 61 3.24 -8.13 -8.48
C GLU A 61 3.17 -7.79 -9.98
N LEU A 62 3.41 -6.53 -10.36
CA LEU A 62 3.48 -6.11 -11.76
C LEU A 62 4.78 -6.52 -12.45
N TYR A 63 5.79 -6.95 -11.70
CA TYR A 63 7.11 -7.26 -12.21
C TYR A 63 7.42 -8.74 -11.97
N PRO A 64 7.81 -9.49 -13.02
CA PRO A 64 8.18 -10.89 -12.87
C PRO A 64 9.38 -11.05 -11.93
N GLU A 65 9.47 -12.22 -11.31
CA GLU A 65 10.54 -12.62 -10.38
C GLU A 65 10.61 -11.85 -9.04
N GLN A 66 9.68 -10.95 -8.77
CA GLN A 66 9.56 -10.31 -7.46
C GLN A 66 8.60 -11.08 -6.56
N ARG A 67 8.99 -11.31 -5.31
CA ARG A 67 8.15 -12.00 -4.33
C ARG A 67 8.29 -11.41 -2.93
N ALA A 68 7.18 -11.45 -2.19
CA ALA A 68 7.10 -11.08 -0.80
C ALA A 68 6.63 -12.30 0.01
N GLU A 69 7.21 -12.52 1.18
CA GLU A 69 6.86 -13.58 2.13
C GLU A 69 6.65 -12.98 3.52
N GLY A 70 5.83 -13.64 4.35
CA GLY A 70 5.41 -13.12 5.65
C GLY A 70 4.02 -12.48 5.57
N GLU A 71 3.78 -11.45 6.37
CA GLU A 71 2.45 -10.85 6.49
C GLU A 71 2.52 -9.33 6.46
N ILE A 72 1.56 -8.74 5.74
CA ILE A 72 1.28 -7.31 5.78
C ILE A 72 -0.22 -7.18 6.04
N LEU A 73 -0.58 -6.85 7.28
CA LEU A 73 -1.96 -6.68 7.71
C LEU A 73 -2.35 -5.21 7.50
N LEU A 74 -3.30 -4.94 6.61
CA LEU A 74 -3.94 -3.63 6.46
C LEU A 74 -5.34 -3.71 7.05
N ASP A 75 -5.63 -2.93 8.09
CA ASP A 75 -6.90 -3.03 8.84
C ASP A 75 -7.19 -4.46 9.37
N GLY A 76 -6.14 -5.25 9.62
CA GLY A 76 -6.25 -6.64 10.09
C GLY A 76 -6.28 -7.70 8.97
N ASP A 77 -6.44 -7.29 7.71
CA ASP A 77 -6.45 -8.22 6.57
C ASP A 77 -5.05 -8.38 5.96
N ASN A 78 -4.57 -9.61 5.82
CA ASN A 78 -3.28 -9.88 5.18
C ASN A 78 -3.35 -9.65 3.66
N ILE A 79 -2.75 -8.57 3.17
CA ILE A 79 -2.81 -8.20 1.74
C ILE A 79 -1.97 -9.12 0.85
N LEU A 80 -1.01 -9.87 1.39
CA LEU A 80 -0.17 -10.76 0.60
C LEU A 80 -0.90 -12.04 0.17
N THR A 81 -1.77 -12.56 1.04
CA THR A 81 -2.55 -13.79 0.78
C THR A 81 -3.96 -13.49 0.31
N ASN A 82 -4.50 -12.32 0.66
CA ASN A 82 -5.86 -11.95 0.26
C ASN A 82 -5.91 -11.60 -1.23
N SER A 83 -6.88 -12.18 -1.92
CA SER A 83 -7.20 -11.93 -3.33
C SER A 83 -8.04 -10.67 -3.55
N GLN A 84 -8.18 -9.80 -2.53
CA GLN A 84 -8.85 -8.50 -2.64
C GLN A 84 -8.44 -7.79 -3.93
N ASP A 85 -9.44 -7.14 -4.57
CA ASP A 85 -9.23 -6.35 -5.78
C ASP A 85 -8.09 -5.36 -5.56
N ILE A 86 -6.98 -5.57 -6.28
CA ILE A 86 -5.76 -4.75 -6.19
C ILE A 86 -6.10 -3.27 -6.41
N ALA A 87 -7.15 -2.96 -7.19
CA ALA A 87 -7.63 -1.60 -7.36
C ALA A 87 -8.15 -0.98 -6.04
N LEU A 88 -8.90 -1.74 -5.23
CA LEU A 88 -9.38 -1.28 -3.92
C LEU A 88 -8.22 -1.09 -2.94
N LEU A 89 -7.23 -1.98 -2.95
CA LEU A 89 -6.03 -1.83 -2.12
C LEU A 89 -5.29 -0.53 -2.48
N ARG A 90 -5.09 -0.27 -3.77
CA ARG A 90 -4.38 0.94 -4.25
C ARG A 90 -5.19 2.22 -4.01
N ALA A 91 -6.52 2.15 -3.94
CA ALA A 91 -7.36 3.27 -3.50
C ALA A 91 -7.20 3.56 -1.99
N LYS A 92 -7.00 2.53 -1.16
CA LYS A 92 -6.74 2.68 0.29
C LYS A 92 -5.30 3.12 0.59
N VAL A 93 -4.34 2.68 -0.23
CA VAL A 93 -2.91 2.96 -0.06
C VAL A 93 -2.40 3.78 -1.26
N GLY A 94 -2.57 5.09 -1.17
CA GLY A 94 -1.99 6.04 -2.12
C GLY A 94 -0.47 6.12 -1.98
N MET A 95 0.25 6.20 -3.09
CA MET A 95 1.72 6.30 -3.11
C MET A 95 2.17 7.42 -4.03
N VAL A 96 2.94 8.37 -3.50
CA VAL A 96 3.59 9.43 -4.27
C VAL A 96 5.08 9.10 -4.39
N PHE A 97 5.54 8.90 -5.61
CA PHE A 97 6.95 8.58 -5.88
C PHE A 97 7.78 9.85 -6.07
N GLN A 98 9.02 9.86 -5.55
CA GLN A 98 9.96 10.97 -5.77
C GLN A 98 10.33 11.17 -7.25
N LYS A 99 10.31 10.08 -8.04
CA LYS A 99 10.33 10.13 -9.52
C LYS A 99 9.10 9.38 -10.00
N PRO A 100 8.27 9.96 -10.89
CA PRO A 100 7.10 9.25 -11.41
C PRO A 100 7.57 7.97 -12.12
N THR A 101 7.25 6.82 -11.55
CA THR A 101 7.34 5.53 -12.25
C THR A 101 6.01 5.32 -12.97
N PRO A 102 5.94 5.48 -14.31
CA PRO A 102 4.73 5.11 -15.04
C PRO A 102 4.44 3.64 -14.75
N PHE A 103 3.19 3.29 -14.46
CA PHE A 103 2.81 1.88 -14.47
C PHE A 103 3.14 1.30 -15.86
N PRO A 104 3.51 0.01 -15.99
CA PRO A 104 3.75 -0.65 -17.27
C PRO A 104 2.43 -0.87 -18.03
N MET A 105 1.77 0.23 -18.34
CA MET A 105 0.56 0.36 -19.15
C MET A 105 0.80 1.55 -20.09
N SER A 106 0.07 1.64 -21.20
CA SER A 106 0.23 2.76 -22.12
C SER A 106 0.00 4.11 -21.41
N ILE A 107 0.50 5.23 -21.95
CA ILE A 107 0.27 6.57 -21.40
C ILE A 107 -1.24 6.83 -21.24
N TYR A 108 -2.04 6.34 -22.20
CA TYR A 108 -3.49 6.40 -22.18
C TYR A 108 -4.09 5.63 -20.99
N ASP A 109 -3.62 4.41 -20.73
CA ASP A 109 -4.12 3.58 -19.63
C ASP A 109 -3.70 4.11 -18.26
N ASN A 110 -2.55 4.77 -18.14
CA ASN A 110 -2.15 5.47 -16.91
C ASN A 110 -3.11 6.62 -16.55
N ILE A 111 -3.53 7.42 -17.53
CA ILE A 111 -4.49 8.52 -17.34
C ILE A 111 -5.91 7.97 -17.11
N ALA A 112 -6.29 6.95 -17.88
CA ALA A 112 -7.60 6.30 -17.76
C ALA A 112 -7.77 5.48 -16.48
N PHE A 113 -6.69 5.00 -15.84
CA PHE A 113 -6.77 4.31 -14.55
C PHE A 113 -7.29 5.23 -13.45
N GLY A 114 -6.85 6.50 -13.43
CA GLY A 114 -7.40 7.51 -12.53
C GLY A 114 -8.90 7.73 -12.78
N VAL A 115 -9.30 7.94 -14.04
CA VAL A 115 -10.69 8.18 -14.41
C VAL A 115 -11.61 6.97 -14.13
N ARG A 116 -11.15 5.74 -14.42
CA ARG A 116 -11.93 4.51 -14.16
C ARG A 116 -12.06 4.17 -12.67
N LEU A 117 -11.08 4.53 -11.85
CA LEU A 117 -11.16 4.40 -10.39
C LEU A 117 -12.21 5.38 -9.81
N PHE A 118 -12.33 6.58 -10.37
CA PHE A 118 -13.35 7.57 -9.97
C PHE A 118 -14.73 7.33 -10.60
N GLU A 119 -14.83 6.77 -11.80
CA GLU A 119 -16.12 6.39 -12.41
C GLU A 119 -16.79 5.20 -11.69
N LYS A 120 -16.04 4.17 -11.29
CA LYS A 120 -16.61 3.01 -10.58
C LYS A 120 -17.02 3.28 -9.12
N LEU A 121 -16.56 4.39 -8.53
CA LEU A 121 -17.01 4.84 -7.21
C LEU A 121 -18.22 5.80 -7.27
N SER A 122 -18.78 6.03 -8.44
CA SER A 122 -19.95 6.91 -8.62
C SER A 122 -21.18 6.13 -9.07
N ARG A 123 -21.98 5.66 -8.09
CA ARG A 123 -23.46 5.65 -8.22
C ARG A 123 -24.30 5.37 -6.96
N ALA A 124 -23.75 5.36 -5.75
CA ALA A 124 -24.53 4.95 -4.57
C ALA A 124 -24.65 5.93 -3.38
N THR A 125 -24.04 7.12 -3.35
CA THR A 125 -24.22 7.99 -2.17
C THR A 125 -24.05 9.49 -2.42
N TRP A 126 -25.03 10.17 -3.04
CA TRP A 126 -25.12 11.64 -2.98
C TRP A 126 -26.55 12.24 -2.98
N THR A 127 -27.62 11.47 -2.76
CA THR A 127 -29.00 12.02 -2.74
C THR A 127 -29.50 12.52 -1.38
N SER A 128 -28.70 13.24 -0.58
CA SER A 128 -29.27 14.01 0.55
C SER A 128 -28.47 15.22 1.06
N ALA A 129 -27.65 15.88 0.23
CA ALA A 129 -26.86 17.05 0.68
C ALA A 129 -27.28 18.40 0.05
N CYS A 130 -28.38 18.47 -0.70
CA CYS A 130 -28.89 19.74 -1.24
C CYS A 130 -30.42 19.83 -1.16
N SER A 131 -30.94 20.03 0.04
CA SER A 131 -32.23 20.68 0.27
C SER A 131 -32.15 21.37 1.63
N GLY A 132 -31.71 22.63 1.64
CA GLY A 132 -31.46 23.38 2.86
C GLY A 132 -30.95 24.79 2.62
N HIS A 133 -31.61 25.53 1.73
CA HIS A 133 -31.94 26.97 1.75
C HIS A 133 -32.26 27.44 0.33
#